data_AF-A0A382XLH1-F1
#
_entry.id   AF-A0A382XLH1-F1
#
_cell.length_a   1.000
_cell.length_b   1.000
_cell.length_c   1.000
_cell.angle_alpha   90.00
_cell.angle_beta   90.00
_cell.angle_gamma   90.00
#
_symmetry.space_group_name_H-M   'P 1'
#
loop_
_entity.id
_entity.type
_entity.pdbx_description
1 polymer ?
#
loop_
_entity_poly.entity_id
_entity_poly.type
_entity_poly.pdbx_seq_one_letter_code
_entity_poly.pdbx_strand_id
1 'polypeptide(L)'
;MEFFTKFPVMERVSLLEMKKGIDLSFRLFSRKYGDAIEAFFDPLLFFLVWLEKLLLTTPWPIIILVICILAWFGSRSWKLVVGSAIAFMLIGYFGMWNDCMATVAIISVCTIICIAIGIPIGVVMSKYDRVEKAIVPVLDMMQTIPSFVYLV
;
A
#
# COMPACT_ATOMS: atom_id res chain seq x y z
N MET A 1 47.07 -22.69 9.49
CA MET A 1 47.08 -21.64 8.45
C MET A 1 45.75 -21.52 7.68
N GLU A 2 44.73 -22.38 7.92
CA GLU A 2 43.44 -22.31 7.21
C GLU A 2 42.54 -21.11 7.59
N PHE A 3 42.75 -20.49 8.76
CA PHE A 3 41.95 -19.36 9.24
C PHE A 3 42.12 -18.09 8.38
N PHE A 4 43.29 -17.90 7.75
CA PHE A 4 43.56 -16.76 6.88
C PHE A 4 43.29 -17.07 5.40
N THR A 5 43.01 -18.32 5.04
CA THR A 5 42.76 -18.75 3.65
C THR A 5 41.30 -19.13 3.39
N LYS A 6 40.51 -19.43 4.41
CA LYS A 6 39.06 -19.67 4.30
C LYS A 6 38.27 -18.72 5.18
N PHE A 7 37.25 -18.09 4.59
CA PHE A 7 36.30 -17.27 5.32
C PHE A 7 35.57 -18.13 6.37
N PRO A 8 35.41 -17.68 7.63
CA PRO A 8 34.69 -18.46 8.63
C PRO A 8 33.21 -18.56 8.23
N VAL A 9 32.76 -19.80 7.98
CA VAL A 9 31.36 -20.10 7.63
C VAL A 9 30.67 -20.74 8.83
N MET A 10 29.45 -20.29 9.14
CA MET A 10 28.62 -20.96 10.15
C MET A 10 28.37 -22.42 9.76
N GLU A 11 28.49 -23.31 10.74
CA GLU A 11 28.19 -24.72 10.57
C GLU A 11 26.71 -24.91 10.16
N ARG A 12 26.43 -25.90 9.30
CA ARG A 12 25.05 -26.16 8.84
C ARG A 12 24.06 -26.35 9.98
N VAL A 13 24.50 -26.91 11.11
CA VAL A 13 23.67 -27.11 12.30
C VAL A 13 23.31 -25.77 12.94
N SER A 14 24.27 -24.86 13.13
CA SER A 14 24.01 -23.54 13.70
C SER A 14 23.14 -22.66 12.79
N LEU A 15 23.30 -22.78 11.46
CA LEU A 15 22.39 -22.14 10.50
C LEU A 15 20.95 -22.65 10.62
N LEU A 16 20.77 -23.96 10.81
CA LEU A 16 19.45 -24.57 11.00
C LEU A 16 18.82 -24.15 12.34
N GLU A 17 19.60 -24.07 13.40
CA GLU A 17 19.14 -23.61 14.71
C GLU A 17 18.76 -22.13 14.68
N MET A 18 19.56 -21.27 14.04
CA MET A 18 19.21 -19.87 13.83
C MET A 18 17.91 -19.73 13.04
N LYS A 19 17.75 -20.48 11.94
CA LYS A 19 16.51 -20.49 11.16
C LYS A 19 15.30 -20.90 12.02
N LYS A 20 15.44 -21.96 12.82
CA LYS A 20 14.38 -22.42 13.73
C LYS A 20 14.07 -21.38 14.80
N GLY A 21 15.08 -20.71 15.35
CA GLY A 21 14.90 -19.65 16.35
C GLY A 21 14.15 -18.45 15.79
N ILE A 22 14.49 -18.01 14.58
CA ILE A 22 13.79 -16.91 13.89
C ILE A 22 12.35 -17.32 13.57
N ASP A 23 12.12 -18.49 12.97
CA ASP A 23 10.78 -18.99 12.62
C ASP A 23 9.91 -19.15 13.88
N LEU A 24 10.45 -19.70 14.96
CA LEU A 24 9.74 -19.82 16.24
C LEU A 24 9.37 -18.46 16.82
N SER A 25 10.32 -17.51 16.82
CA SER A 25 10.09 -16.15 17.32
C SER A 25 8.99 -15.44 16.53
N PHE A 26 9.02 -15.56 15.20
CA PHE A 26 8.00 -14.98 14.32
C PHE A 26 6.63 -15.61 14.56
N ARG A 27 6.55 -16.95 14.65
CA ARG A 27 5.29 -17.65 14.93
C ARG A 27 4.69 -17.29 16.28
N LEU A 28 5.52 -17.17 17.32
CA LEU A 28 5.06 -16.77 18.66
C LEU A 28 4.58 -15.31 18.66
N PHE A 29 5.28 -14.42 17.97
CA PHE A 29 4.86 -13.05 17.78
C PHE A 29 3.51 -12.97 17.05
N SER A 30 3.40 -13.61 15.89
CA SER A 30 2.18 -13.65 15.08
C SER A 30 0.99 -14.22 15.86
N ARG A 31 1.18 -15.32 16.60
CA ARG A 31 0.11 -15.90 17.42
C ARG A 31 -0.31 -14.99 18.58
N LYS A 32 0.62 -14.25 19.17
CA LYS A 32 0.33 -13.40 20.34
C LYS A 32 -0.29 -12.06 19.95
N TYR A 33 0.15 -11.48 18.83
CA TYR A 33 -0.24 -10.13 18.41
C TYR A 33 -1.14 -10.11 17.18
N GLY A 34 -1.35 -11.25 16.51
CA GLY A 34 -2.14 -11.37 15.27
C GLY A 34 -3.52 -10.75 15.40
N ASP A 35 -4.31 -11.19 16.38
CA ASP A 35 -5.66 -10.67 16.63
C ASP A 35 -5.67 -9.16 16.88
N ALA A 36 -4.66 -8.63 17.57
CA ALA A 36 -4.56 -7.19 17.85
C ALA A 36 -4.18 -6.38 16.60
N ILE A 37 -3.32 -6.93 15.75
CA ILE A 37 -2.93 -6.32 14.47
C ILE A 37 -4.13 -6.34 13.51
N GLU A 38 -4.87 -7.46 13.43
CA GLU A 38 -6.07 -7.58 12.62
C GLU A 38 -7.13 -6.56 13.08
N ALA A 39 -7.45 -6.52 14.38
CA ALA A 39 -8.39 -5.54 14.93
C ALA A 39 -7.96 -4.08 14.69
N PHE A 40 -6.67 -3.80 14.61
CA PHE A 40 -6.16 -2.47 14.27
C PHE A 40 -6.43 -2.10 12.80
N PHE A 41 -6.35 -3.05 11.87
CA PHE A 41 -6.59 -2.84 10.44
C PHE A 41 -8.04 -3.10 10.01
N ASP A 42 -8.86 -3.73 10.82
CA ASP A 42 -10.28 -4.01 10.54
C ASP A 42 -11.10 -2.78 10.11
N PRO A 43 -11.00 -1.61 10.77
CA PRO A 43 -11.73 -0.41 10.34
C PRO A 43 -11.33 0.03 8.93
N LEU A 44 -10.05 -0.13 8.59
CA LEU A 44 -9.53 0.17 7.27
C LEU A 44 -10.08 -0.81 6.22
N LEU A 45 -10.07 -2.11 6.53
CA LEU A 45 -10.65 -3.14 5.65
C LEU A 45 -12.14 -2.92 5.43
N PHE A 46 -12.89 -2.60 6.50
CA PHE A 46 -14.31 -2.27 6.41
C PHE A 46 -14.53 -1.08 5.47
N PHE A 47 -13.77 0.00 5.62
CA PHE A 47 -13.90 1.18 4.77
C PHE A 47 -13.57 0.89 3.30
N LEU A 48 -12.51 0.11 3.06
CA LEU A 48 -12.13 -0.32 1.71
C LEU A 48 -13.24 -1.13 1.03
N VAL A 49 -13.72 -2.18 1.70
CA VAL A 49 -14.78 -3.06 1.17
C VAL A 49 -16.09 -2.29 0.99
N TRP A 50 -16.41 -1.38 1.90
CA TRP A 50 -17.58 -0.52 1.77
C TRP A 50 -17.48 0.38 0.53
N LEU A 51 -16.33 1.03 0.31
CA LEU A 51 -16.11 1.90 -0.85
C LEU A 51 -16.13 1.11 -2.16
N GLU A 52 -15.47 -0.05 -2.19
CA GLU A 52 -15.49 -0.96 -3.34
C GLU A 52 -16.92 -1.36 -3.69
N LYS A 53 -17.70 -1.83 -2.71
CA LYS A 53 -19.11 -2.19 -2.92
C LYS A 53 -19.94 -1.00 -3.39
N LEU A 54 -19.70 0.19 -2.86
CA LEU A 54 -20.38 1.41 -3.30
C LEU A 54 -20.10 1.68 -4.79
N LEU A 55 -18.85 1.56 -5.23
CA LEU A 55 -18.49 1.74 -6.64
C LEU A 55 -19.06 0.63 -7.53
N LEU A 56 -19.07 -0.63 -7.09
CA LEU A 56 -19.59 -1.74 -7.90
C LEU A 56 -21.12 -1.75 -8.02
N THR A 57 -21.83 -1.36 -6.95
CA THR A 57 -23.31 -1.34 -6.93
C THR A 57 -23.90 -0.09 -7.57
N THR A 58 -23.11 0.98 -7.70
CA THR A 58 -23.57 2.22 -8.35
C THR A 58 -23.62 2.02 -9.87
N PRO A 59 -24.72 2.42 -10.55
CA PRO A 59 -24.80 2.38 -12.00
C PRO A 59 -23.62 3.09 -12.68
N TRP A 60 -23.01 2.42 -13.66
CA TRP A 60 -21.83 2.92 -14.38
C TRP A 60 -21.97 4.34 -14.97
N PRO A 61 -23.14 4.81 -15.47
CA PRO A 61 -23.24 6.17 -16.00
C PRO A 61 -23.04 7.24 -14.92
N ILE A 62 -23.46 6.95 -13.68
CA ILE A 62 -23.30 7.86 -12.54
C ILE A 62 -21.82 8.00 -12.22
N ILE A 63 -21.07 6.90 -12.22
CA ILE A 63 -19.64 6.90 -11.95
C ILE A 63 -18.88 7.70 -13.01
N ILE A 64 -19.18 7.47 -14.30
CA ILE A 64 -18.56 8.24 -15.39
C ILE A 64 -18.90 9.73 -15.24
N LEU A 65 -20.14 10.08 -14.91
CA LEU A 65 -20.54 11.46 -14.69
C LEU A 65 -19.76 12.11 -13.54
N VAL A 66 -19.59 11.42 -12.41
CA VAL A 66 -18.77 11.89 -11.28
C VAL A 66 -17.32 12.09 -11.71
N ILE A 67 -16.73 11.14 -12.44
CA ILE A 67 -15.34 11.25 -12.94
C ILE A 67 -15.20 12.44 -13.89
N CYS A 68 -16.15 12.66 -14.79
CA CYS A 68 -16.16 13.79 -15.70
C CYS A 68 -16.24 15.12 -14.95
N ILE A 69 -17.06 15.21 -13.91
CA ILE A 69 -17.15 16.39 -13.04
C ILE A 69 -15.81 16.64 -12.34
N LEU A 70 -15.20 15.62 -11.75
CA LEU A 70 -13.90 15.73 -11.08
C LEU A 70 -12.80 16.16 -12.06
N ALA A 71 -12.76 15.55 -13.26
CA ALA A 71 -11.82 15.90 -14.31
C ALA A 71 -11.98 17.36 -14.76
N TRP A 72 -13.23 17.85 -14.85
CA TRP A 72 -13.51 19.25 -15.17
C TRP A 72 -13.03 20.20 -14.08
N PHE A 73 -13.30 19.91 -12.81
CA PHE A 73 -12.85 20.76 -11.70
C PHE A 73 -11.33 20.80 -11.55
N GLY A 74 -10.66 19.66 -11.76
CA GLY A 74 -9.21 19.56 -11.67
C GLY A 74 -8.49 20.25 -12.83
N SER A 75 -9.01 20.13 -14.05
CA SER A 75 -8.29 20.57 -15.26
C SER A 75 -8.86 21.79 -15.97
N ARG A 76 -10.15 22.10 -15.79
CA ARG A 76 -10.95 23.04 -16.61
C ARG A 76 -10.80 22.82 -18.13
N SER A 77 -10.46 21.60 -18.56
CA SER A 77 -10.21 21.25 -19.97
C SER A 77 -11.23 20.24 -20.47
N TRP A 78 -12.00 20.62 -21.48
CA TRP A 78 -13.03 19.74 -22.07
C TRP A 78 -12.42 18.50 -22.73
N LYS A 79 -11.18 18.63 -23.25
CA LYS A 79 -10.45 17.51 -23.86
C LYS A 79 -10.19 16.40 -22.85
N LEU A 80 -9.85 16.76 -21.61
CA LEU A 80 -9.59 15.78 -20.54
C LEU A 80 -10.88 15.12 -20.07
N VAL A 81 -11.98 15.88 -19.94
CA VAL A 81 -13.29 15.33 -19.56
C VAL A 81 -13.76 14.29 -20.56
N VAL A 82 -13.75 14.62 -21.85
CA VAL A 82 -14.16 13.70 -22.92
C VAL A 82 -13.19 12.52 -23.02
N GLY A 83 -11.89 12.76 -22.90
CA GLY A 83 -10.87 11.71 -22.88
C GLY A 83 -11.09 10.70 -21.75
N SER A 84 -11.37 11.17 -20.53
CA SER A 84 -11.70 10.32 -19.39
C SER A 84 -12.98 9.52 -19.64
N ALA A 85 -14.05 10.15 -20.14
CA ALA A 85 -15.30 9.46 -20.44
C ALA A 85 -15.09 8.30 -21.43
N ILE A 86 -14.36 8.56 -22.52
CA ILE A 86 -14.03 7.55 -23.54
C ILE A 86 -13.19 6.43 -22.93
N ALA A 87 -12.16 6.76 -22.14
CA ALA A 87 -11.32 5.75 -21.50
C ALA A 87 -12.12 4.80 -20.59
N PHE A 88 -12.99 5.34 -19.73
CA PHE A 88 -13.83 4.52 -18.85
C PHE A 88 -14.88 3.71 -19.63
N MET A 89 -15.43 4.26 -20.71
CA MET A 89 -16.30 3.49 -21.62
C MET A 89 -15.56 2.32 -22.28
N LEU A 90 -14.31 2.52 -22.72
CA LEU A 90 -13.49 1.44 -23.30
C LEU A 90 -13.14 0.36 -22.26
N ILE A 91 -12.80 0.75 -21.03
CA ILE A 91 -12.56 -0.20 -19.93
C ILE A 91 -13.81 -1.05 -19.68
N GLY A 92 -14.98 -0.41 -19.63
CA GLY A 92 -16.26 -1.10 -19.50
C GLY A 92 -16.53 -2.04 -20.68
N TYR A 93 -16.25 -1.59 -21.90
CA TYR A 93 -16.41 -2.38 -23.12
C TYR A 93 -15.54 -3.64 -23.13
N PHE A 94 -14.32 -3.58 -22.58
CA PHE A 94 -13.44 -4.74 -22.44
C PHE A 94 -13.79 -5.67 -21.26
N GLY A 95 -14.87 -5.39 -20.52
CA GLY A 95 -15.29 -6.22 -19.38
C GLY A 95 -14.44 -6.06 -18.12
N MET A 96 -13.54 -5.08 -18.09
CA MET A 96 -12.61 -4.81 -16.98
C MET A 96 -13.18 -3.82 -15.95
N TRP A 97 -14.49 -3.56 -16.00
CA TRP A 97 -15.13 -2.54 -15.16
C TRP A 97 -14.96 -2.84 -13.67
N ASN A 98 -15.22 -4.07 -13.25
CA ASN A 98 -15.19 -4.45 -11.83
C ASN A 98 -13.76 -4.35 -11.26
N ASP A 99 -12.78 -4.89 -11.98
CA ASP A 99 -11.36 -4.81 -11.58
C ASP A 99 -10.87 -3.36 -11.53
N CYS A 100 -11.33 -2.52 -12.47
CA CYS A 100 -11.04 -1.10 -12.48
C CYS A 100 -11.64 -0.39 -11.25
N MET A 101 -12.91 -0.66 -10.91
CA MET A 101 -13.54 -0.07 -9.73
C MET A 101 -12.89 -0.52 -8.42
N ALA A 102 -12.47 -1.80 -8.32
CA ALA A 102 -11.70 -2.30 -7.18
C ALA A 102 -10.35 -1.57 -7.06
N THR A 103 -9.66 -1.36 -8.18
CA THR A 103 -8.40 -0.60 -8.22
C THR A 103 -8.60 0.85 -7.80
N VAL A 104 -9.66 1.50 -8.28
CA VAL A 104 -10.02 2.88 -7.88
C VAL A 104 -10.32 2.96 -6.38
N ALA A 105 -11.03 1.98 -5.82
CA ALA A 105 -11.28 1.91 -4.38
C ALA A 105 -9.97 1.84 -3.59
N ILE A 106 -9.10 0.89 -3.94
CA ILE A 106 -7.80 0.69 -3.26
C ILE A 106 -6.94 1.95 -3.35
N ILE A 107 -6.77 2.52 -4.55
CA ILE A 107 -5.94 3.73 -4.74
C ILE A 107 -6.53 4.91 -3.96
N SER A 108 -7.86 5.06 -3.93
CA SER A 108 -8.51 6.15 -3.19
C SER A 108 -8.24 6.04 -1.69
N VAL A 109 -8.44 4.84 -1.12
CA VAL A 109 -8.18 4.58 0.30
C VAL A 109 -6.71 4.79 0.65
N CYS A 110 -5.80 4.22 -0.14
CA CYS A 110 -4.36 4.39 0.04
C CYS A 110 -3.95 5.88 -0.03
N THR A 111 -4.51 6.64 -0.97
CA THR A 111 -4.21 8.06 -1.14
C THR A 111 -4.69 8.88 0.06
N ILE A 112 -5.91 8.63 0.53
CA ILE A 112 -6.48 9.32 1.70
C ILE A 112 -5.61 9.07 2.94
N ILE A 113 -5.18 7.84 3.17
CA ILE A 113 -4.33 7.47 4.31
C ILE A 113 -2.94 8.08 4.17
N CYS A 114 -2.35 8.03 2.97
CA CYS A 114 -1.06 8.63 2.69
C CYS A 114 -1.09 10.14 2.97
N ILE A 115 -2.15 10.85 2.57
CA ILE A 115 -2.33 12.27 2.87
C ILE A 115 -2.54 12.49 4.38
N ALA A 116 -3.42 11.71 5.00
CA ALA A 116 -3.79 11.86 6.41
C ALA A 116 -2.62 11.61 7.37
N ILE A 117 -1.72 10.69 7.04
CA ILE A 117 -0.57 10.33 7.87
C ILE A 117 0.71 11.05 7.39
N GLY A 118 0.93 11.10 6.09
CA GLY A 118 2.14 11.67 5.48
C GLY A 118 2.26 13.17 5.66
N ILE A 119 1.16 13.93 5.59
CA ILE A 119 1.21 15.39 5.81
C ILE A 119 1.62 15.71 7.27
N PRO A 120 0.97 15.16 8.32
CA PRO A 120 1.40 15.40 9.70
C PRO A 120 2.86 15.00 9.95
N ILE A 121 3.28 13.83 9.47
CA ILE A 121 4.68 13.38 9.61
C ILE A 121 5.63 14.38 8.93
N GLY A 122 5.33 14.79 7.69
CA GLY A 122 6.15 15.78 6.97
C GLY A 122 6.22 17.13 7.70
N VAL A 123 5.12 17.58 8.31
CA VAL A 123 5.08 18.82 9.10
C VAL A 123 5.89 18.70 10.40
N VAL A 124 5.92 17.52 11.04
CA VAL A 124 6.74 17.31 12.24
C VAL A 124 8.22 17.21 11.88
N MET A 125 8.56 16.52 10.78
CA MET A 125 9.93 16.43 10.28
C MET A 125 10.50 17.81 9.95
N SER A 126 9.71 18.69 9.33
CA SER A 126 10.17 20.06 9.01
C SER A 126 10.40 20.95 10.24
N LYS A 127 9.91 20.54 11.42
CA LYS A 127 10.10 21.29 12.68
C LYS A 127 11.23 20.76 13.55
N TYR A 128 11.62 19.50 13.40
CA TYR A 128 12.57 18.85 14.29
C TYR A 128 13.60 18.00 13.53
N ASP A 129 14.84 18.49 13.44
CA ASP A 129 15.96 17.79 12.79
C ASP A 129 16.21 16.37 13.32
N ARG A 130 15.89 16.12 14.60
CA ARG A 130 16.03 14.79 15.21
C ARG A 130 14.98 13.81 14.68
N VAL A 131 13.76 14.28 14.47
CA VAL A 131 12.65 13.47 13.94
C VAL A 131 12.91 13.15 12.47
N GLU A 132 13.33 14.16 11.71
CA GLU A 132 13.73 13.98 10.32
C GLU A 132 14.81 12.89 10.17
N LYS A 133 15.93 13.00 10.89
CA LYS A 133 17.03 12.03 10.84
C LYS A 133 16.63 10.61 11.24
N ALA A 134 15.61 10.46 12.09
CA ALA A 134 15.11 9.15 12.50
C ALA A 134 14.14 8.54 11.48
N ILE A 135 13.31 9.36 10.82
CA ILE A 135 12.26 8.91 9.91
C ILE A 135 12.78 8.69 8.48
N VAL A 136 13.70 9.54 8.00
CA VAL A 136 14.24 9.44 6.62
C VAL A 136 14.74 8.03 6.27
N PRO A 137 15.51 7.30 7.12
CA PRO A 137 15.94 5.94 6.81
C PRO A 137 14.78 4.95 6.60
N VAL A 138 13.67 5.13 7.33
CA VAL A 138 12.47 4.30 7.17
C VAL A 138 11.79 4.60 5.84
N LEU A 139 11.69 5.89 5.48
CA LEU A 139 11.13 6.31 4.19
C LEU A 139 11.99 5.81 3.01
N ASP A 140 13.31 5.89 3.13
CA ASP A 140 14.24 5.38 2.13
C ASP A 140 14.08 3.86 1.97
N MET A 141 13.94 3.13 3.07
CA MET A 141 13.66 1.69 3.05
C MET A 141 12.33 1.38 2.33
N MET A 142 11.25 2.08 2.70
CA MET A 142 9.93 1.88 2.09
C MET A 142 9.90 2.19 0.59
N GLN A 143 10.75 3.11 0.12
CA GLN A 143 10.84 3.50 -1.29
C GLN A 143 11.76 2.60 -2.12
N THR A 144 12.73 1.93 -1.48
CA THR A 144 13.76 1.16 -2.19
C THR A 144 13.58 -0.36 -2.12
N ILE A 145 12.88 -0.89 -1.11
CA ILE A 145 12.61 -2.34 -1.01
C ILE A 145 11.55 -2.73 -2.07
N PRO A 146 11.84 -3.70 -2.96
CA PRO A 146 10.87 -4.20 -3.92
C PRO A 146 9.67 -4.85 -3.21
N SER A 147 8.46 -4.64 -3.73
CA SER A 147 7.21 -5.14 -3.11
C SER A 147 7.23 -6.65 -2.83
N PHE A 148 7.88 -7.44 -3.69
CA PHE A 148 7.97 -8.90 -3.53
C PHE A 148 8.71 -9.34 -2.25
N VAL A 149 9.56 -8.48 -1.67
CA VAL A 149 10.29 -8.80 -0.43
C VAL A 149 9.38 -8.70 0.79
N TYR A 150 8.38 -7.82 0.77
CA TYR A 150 7.45 -7.61 1.89
C TYR A 150 6.26 -8.58 1.87
N LEU A 151 5.96 -9.20 0.71
CA LEU A 151 4.78 -10.04 0.49
C LEU A 151 5.02 -11.56 0.73
N VAL A 152 6.22 -11.96 1.18
CA VAL A 152 6.63 -13.36 1.44
C VAL A 152 6.70 -13.62 2.93
#